data_AF-A0A376MUY8-F1
#
_entry.id   AF-A0A376MUY8-F1
#
_cell.length_a   1.000
_cell.length_b   1.000
_cell.length_c   1.000
_cell.angle_alpha   90.00
_cell.angle_beta   90.00
_cell.angle_gamma   90.00
#
_symmetry.space_group_name_H-M   'P 1'
#
loop_
_entity.id
_entity.type
_entity.pdbx_description
1 polymer ?
#
loop_
_entity_poly.entity_id
_entity_poly.type
_entity_poly.pdbx_seq_one_letter_code
_entity_poly.pdbx_strand_id
1 'polypeptide(L)'
;MEELYPRLKSLTLLARQYDIGINIDAEEADRLEISLDLLEKLCFEPELAGWNGIGFVIQAYQKRCPLVIDYLIDLATRSRRRLMIRLVKGAYWDSEIKRAQMDGLEGYPVYTRKVYTDVSYLACAKKLLAVPNLIYPQFATHNAHTLAAIYQLAGQNYYPGQYEFQCLHGMGEPLYEQVTGKVADGKLNRPCRIYAPVGTHETLLAYLVRRLLENGANTSFVNRIADTSLPLDELVADPVTAVEKLAQQEGQTGLPHPKIPLPRDLYGHGRDNSAGLDLANEHRLASLSSALLNSALQKWQALPMLEQPVTAGEMSPVINPAEPKDIVGYVREATPSEVEQALESAVNNAPIWFATPPAERAAILASRCRADGKPDASN
;
A
#
# COMPACT_ATOMS: atom_id res chain seq x y z
N MET A 1 9.13 11.42 -13.27
CA MET A 1 8.26 12.22 -14.17
C MET A 1 8.85 12.46 -15.56
N GLU A 2 10.16 12.56 -15.74
CA GLU A 2 10.75 12.97 -17.03
C GLU A 2 10.83 11.84 -18.08
N GLU A 3 10.93 10.57 -17.65
CA GLU A 3 11.17 9.45 -18.57
C GLU A 3 9.91 8.62 -18.87
N LEU A 4 9.15 8.26 -17.82
CA LEU A 4 7.95 7.42 -17.96
C LEU A 4 6.76 8.21 -18.55
N TYR A 5 6.60 9.47 -18.14
CA TYR A 5 5.45 10.27 -18.54
C TYR A 5 5.38 10.52 -20.07
N PRO A 6 6.47 10.88 -20.77
CA PRO A 6 6.42 11.03 -22.23
C PRO A 6 5.96 9.77 -22.96
N ARG A 7 6.32 8.58 -22.46
CA ARG A 7 5.87 7.29 -23.02
C ARG A 7 4.37 7.08 -22.79
N LEU A 8 3.90 7.30 -21.56
CA LEU A 8 2.47 7.23 -21.22
C LEU A 8 1.65 8.21 -22.07
N LYS A 9 2.10 9.46 -22.19
CA LYS A 9 1.44 10.49 -23.00
C LYS A 9 1.36 10.06 -24.48
N SER A 10 2.46 9.57 -25.05
CA SER A 10 2.49 9.12 -26.46
C SER A 10 1.46 8.01 -26.73
N LEU A 11 1.40 6.99 -25.87
CA LEU A 11 0.41 5.91 -25.98
C LEU A 11 -1.02 6.42 -25.82
N THR A 12 -1.23 7.37 -24.90
CA THR A 12 -2.55 7.97 -24.65
C THR A 12 -3.03 8.82 -25.83
N LEU A 13 -2.12 9.58 -26.46
CA LEU A 13 -2.43 10.33 -27.67
C LEU A 13 -2.82 9.41 -28.83
N LEU A 14 -2.14 8.27 -28.97
CA LEU A 14 -2.49 7.26 -29.96
C LEU A 14 -3.87 6.66 -29.66
N ALA A 15 -4.16 6.32 -28.40
CA ALA A 15 -5.49 5.83 -27.99
C ALA A 15 -6.60 6.84 -28.30
N ARG A 16 -6.34 8.13 -28.09
CA ARG A 16 -7.26 9.22 -28.47
C ARG A 16 -7.52 9.27 -29.98
N GLN A 17 -6.50 9.08 -30.82
CA GLN A 17 -6.67 9.10 -32.29
C GLN A 17 -7.66 8.03 -32.78
N TYR A 18 -7.73 6.89 -32.09
CA TYR A 18 -8.65 5.80 -32.40
C TYR A 18 -9.93 5.78 -31.55
N ASP A 19 -10.08 6.75 -30.64
CA ASP A 19 -11.16 6.81 -29.65
C ASP A 19 -11.36 5.51 -28.85
N ILE A 20 -10.24 4.90 -28.43
CA ILE A 20 -10.25 3.69 -27.60
C ILE A 20 -9.85 4.01 -26.16
N GLY A 21 -10.44 3.32 -25.19
CA GLY A 21 -10.01 3.48 -23.79
C GLY A 21 -8.58 2.97 -23.57
N ILE A 22 -7.77 3.74 -22.84
CA ILE A 22 -6.47 3.31 -22.32
C ILE A 22 -6.52 3.31 -20.80
N ASN A 23 -6.15 2.20 -20.17
CA ASN A 23 -6.29 2.02 -18.74
C ASN A 23 -4.94 1.82 -18.06
N ILE A 24 -4.63 2.65 -17.07
CA ILE A 24 -3.45 2.51 -16.22
C ILE A 24 -3.79 1.49 -15.11
N ASP A 25 -3.18 0.31 -15.17
CA ASP A 25 -3.36 -0.73 -14.16
C ASP A 25 -2.69 -0.34 -12.83
N ALA A 26 -3.29 -0.76 -11.72
CA ALA A 26 -2.76 -0.51 -10.37
C ALA A 26 -1.89 -1.69 -9.92
N GLU A 27 -0.71 -1.36 -9.43
CA GLU A 27 0.31 -2.32 -9.00
C GLU A 27 0.43 -2.36 -7.46
N GLU A 28 1.65 -2.34 -6.92
CA GLU A 28 1.94 -2.31 -5.48
C GLU A 28 1.51 -0.98 -4.82
N ALA A 29 1.29 -1.02 -3.50
CA ALA A 29 0.73 0.10 -2.74
C ALA A 29 1.62 1.34 -2.71
N ASP A 30 2.94 1.20 -2.75
CA ASP A 30 3.90 2.31 -2.79
C ASP A 30 3.90 3.05 -4.13
N ARG A 31 3.36 2.45 -5.20
CA ARG A 31 3.23 3.08 -6.52
C ARG A 31 1.93 3.85 -6.72
N LEU A 32 0.99 3.77 -5.77
CA LEU A 32 -0.32 4.40 -5.92
C LEU A 32 -0.21 5.92 -6.10
N GLU A 33 0.51 6.60 -5.21
CA GLU A 33 0.55 8.08 -5.21
C GLU A 33 1.33 8.62 -6.42
N ILE A 34 2.48 8.05 -6.77
CA ILE A 34 3.21 8.45 -7.99
C ILE A 34 2.40 8.21 -9.28
N SER A 35 1.51 7.21 -9.29
CA SER A 35 0.61 6.98 -10.43
C SER A 35 -0.52 8.00 -10.53
N LEU A 36 -0.94 8.58 -9.39
CA LEU A 36 -1.89 9.70 -9.36
C LEU A 36 -1.26 10.97 -9.93
N ASP A 37 0.02 11.25 -9.67
CA ASP A 37 0.74 12.37 -10.31
C ASP A 37 0.78 12.25 -11.83
N LEU A 38 1.01 11.03 -12.33
CA LEU A 38 0.97 10.75 -13.77
C LEU A 38 -0.43 10.97 -14.34
N LEU A 39 -1.47 10.49 -13.64
CA LEU A 39 -2.86 10.68 -14.03
C LEU A 39 -3.26 12.16 -14.03
N GLU A 40 -2.90 12.92 -12.99
CA GLU A 40 -3.18 14.35 -12.89
C GLU A 40 -2.59 15.09 -14.07
N LYS A 41 -1.30 14.90 -14.32
CA LYS A 41 -0.61 15.56 -15.42
C LYS A 41 -1.27 15.21 -16.77
N LEU A 42 -1.62 13.93 -16.97
CA LEU A 42 -2.29 13.47 -18.20
C LEU A 42 -3.68 14.10 -18.38
N CYS A 43 -4.43 14.25 -17.28
CA CYS A 43 -5.74 14.90 -17.28
C CYS A 43 -5.67 16.40 -17.57
N PHE A 44 -4.50 17.03 -17.55
CA PHE A 44 -4.38 18.45 -17.93
C PHE A 44 -3.68 18.67 -19.29
N GLU A 45 -3.36 17.61 -20.03
CA GLU A 45 -2.80 17.74 -21.38
C GLU A 45 -3.83 18.39 -22.35
N PRO A 46 -3.50 19.53 -22.99
CA PRO A 46 -4.40 20.20 -23.93
C PRO A 46 -4.74 19.31 -25.14
N GLU A 47 -3.79 18.49 -25.57
CA GLU A 47 -3.95 17.55 -26.69
C GLU A 47 -4.93 16.41 -26.37
N LEU A 48 -5.36 16.26 -25.11
CA LEU A 48 -6.36 15.27 -24.69
C LEU A 48 -7.73 15.90 -24.37
N ALA A 49 -7.92 17.19 -24.67
CA ALA A 49 -9.17 17.88 -24.41
C ALA A 49 -10.34 17.23 -25.18
N GLY A 50 -11.49 17.11 -24.50
CA GLY A 50 -12.72 16.55 -25.06
C GLY A 50 -12.77 15.03 -25.15
N TRP A 51 -11.72 14.32 -24.76
CA TRP A 51 -11.65 12.86 -24.82
C TRP A 51 -11.73 12.22 -23.43
N ASN A 52 -12.57 11.20 -23.29
CA ASN A 52 -12.92 10.55 -22.02
C ASN A 52 -12.41 9.09 -21.93
N GLY A 53 -11.42 8.72 -22.74
CA GLY A 53 -10.85 7.38 -22.78
C GLY A 53 -9.76 7.09 -21.75
N ILE A 54 -9.48 8.03 -20.83
CA ILE A 54 -8.48 7.83 -19.76
C ILE A 54 -9.08 6.95 -18.68
N GLY A 55 -8.48 5.78 -18.48
CA GLY A 55 -8.82 4.82 -17.45
C GLY A 55 -7.77 4.66 -16.37
N PHE A 56 -8.21 4.36 -15.15
CA PHE A 56 -7.36 4.19 -14.00
C PHE A 56 -7.93 3.13 -13.05
N VAL A 57 -7.08 2.24 -12.55
CA VAL A 57 -7.49 1.19 -11.60
C VAL A 57 -7.33 1.68 -10.17
N ILE A 58 -8.29 1.33 -9.32
CA ILE A 58 -8.20 1.48 -7.87
C ILE A 58 -8.50 0.15 -7.17
N GLN A 59 -7.83 -0.10 -6.06
CA GLN A 59 -7.84 -1.38 -5.38
C GLN A 59 -8.55 -1.28 -4.02
N ALA A 60 -9.74 -1.88 -3.92
CA ALA A 60 -10.59 -1.83 -2.73
C ALA A 60 -9.99 -2.46 -1.48
N TYR A 61 -8.97 -3.32 -1.62
CA TYR A 61 -8.26 -3.89 -0.47
C TYR A 61 -7.35 -2.86 0.24
N GLN A 62 -7.06 -1.71 -0.37
CA GLN A 62 -6.22 -0.67 0.21
C GLN A 62 -7.07 0.24 1.08
N LYS A 63 -6.55 0.60 2.26
CA LYS A 63 -7.23 1.50 3.20
C LYS A 63 -7.48 2.90 2.62
N ARG A 64 -6.65 3.34 1.67
CA ARG A 64 -6.75 4.64 0.98
C ARG A 64 -7.82 4.68 -0.12
N CYS A 65 -8.35 3.55 -0.57
CA CYS A 65 -9.21 3.50 -1.77
C CYS A 65 -10.41 4.49 -1.73
N PRO A 66 -11.16 4.64 -0.61
CA PRO A 66 -12.23 5.63 -0.54
C PRO A 66 -11.77 7.08 -0.71
N LEU A 67 -10.58 7.43 -0.19
CA LEU A 67 -9.99 8.77 -0.31
C LEU A 67 -9.45 9.03 -1.71
N VAL A 68 -8.88 8.00 -2.35
CA VAL A 68 -8.48 8.09 -3.76
C VAL A 68 -9.69 8.36 -4.65
N ILE A 69 -10.85 7.79 -4.34
CA ILE A 69 -12.08 8.13 -5.08
C ILE A 69 -12.45 9.60 -4.91
N ASP A 70 -12.31 10.19 -3.72
CA ASP A 70 -12.54 11.63 -3.53
C ASP A 70 -11.62 12.47 -4.41
N TYR A 71 -10.33 12.13 -4.41
CA TYR A 71 -9.34 12.78 -5.27
C TYR A 71 -9.69 12.63 -6.76
N LEU A 72 -10.11 11.45 -7.22
CA LEU A 72 -10.48 11.22 -8.61
C LEU A 72 -11.75 11.98 -9.02
N ILE A 73 -12.71 12.15 -8.11
CA ILE A 73 -13.91 12.97 -8.34
C ILE A 73 -13.52 14.44 -8.51
N ASP A 74 -12.66 14.95 -7.63
CA ASP A 74 -12.12 16.30 -7.73
C ASP A 74 -11.32 16.51 -9.03
N LEU A 75 -10.43 15.57 -9.37
CA LEU A 75 -9.64 15.61 -10.60
C LEU A 75 -10.53 15.59 -11.85
N ALA A 76 -11.52 14.71 -11.91
CA ALA A 76 -12.50 14.66 -13.00
C ALA A 76 -13.24 16.00 -13.15
N THR A 77 -13.61 16.63 -12.03
CA THR A 77 -14.29 17.92 -11.99
C THR A 77 -13.39 19.04 -12.54
N ARG A 78 -12.17 19.18 -12.02
CA ARG A 78 -11.22 20.23 -12.44
C ARG A 78 -10.75 20.06 -13.88
N SER A 79 -10.48 18.82 -14.30
CA SER A 79 -10.02 18.50 -15.65
C SER A 79 -11.15 18.45 -16.69
N ARG A 80 -12.41 18.53 -16.25
CA ARG A 80 -13.62 18.40 -17.09
C ARG A 80 -13.60 17.12 -17.95
N ARG A 81 -13.14 16.02 -17.36
CA ARG A 81 -13.10 14.71 -18.01
C ARG A 81 -13.93 13.71 -17.23
N ARG A 82 -14.59 12.83 -17.98
CA ARG A 82 -15.24 11.66 -17.40
C ARG A 82 -14.24 10.51 -17.34
N LEU A 83 -13.69 10.22 -16.16
CA LEU A 83 -12.65 9.20 -16.01
C LEU A 83 -13.24 7.79 -15.99
N MET A 84 -12.58 6.83 -16.64
CA MET A 84 -12.95 5.41 -16.58
C MET A 84 -12.29 4.76 -15.36
N ILE A 85 -13.04 4.53 -14.28
CA ILE A 85 -12.45 4.03 -13.03
C ILE A 85 -12.76 2.56 -12.85
N ARG A 86 -11.73 1.72 -12.98
CA ARG A 86 -11.83 0.29 -12.74
C ARG A 86 -11.63 0.00 -11.25
N LEU A 87 -12.68 -0.45 -10.59
CA LEU A 87 -12.63 -0.90 -9.21
C LEU A 87 -12.32 -2.41 -9.18
N VAL A 88 -11.19 -2.77 -8.59
CA VAL A 88 -10.79 -4.17 -8.34
C VAL A 88 -10.67 -4.40 -6.83
N LYS A 89 -10.54 -5.64 -6.38
CA LYS A 89 -10.14 -5.92 -4.99
C LYS A 89 -8.67 -5.60 -4.78
N GLY A 90 -7.79 -6.26 -5.55
CA GLY A 90 -6.34 -6.12 -5.49
C GLY A 90 -5.66 -7.47 -5.75
N ALA A 91 -4.41 -7.46 -6.21
CA ALA A 91 -3.71 -8.66 -6.69
C ALA A 91 -2.36 -8.93 -5.99
N TYR A 92 -1.97 -8.09 -5.02
CA TYR A 92 -0.64 -8.13 -4.40
C TYR A 92 -0.69 -8.35 -2.88
N TRP A 93 -1.82 -8.85 -2.35
CA TRP A 93 -2.13 -8.80 -0.91
C TRP A 93 -1.05 -9.44 -0.02
N ASP A 94 -0.59 -10.63 -0.36
CA ASP A 94 0.44 -11.36 0.39
C ASP A 94 1.80 -10.63 0.39
N SER A 95 2.15 -10.05 -0.75
CA SER A 95 3.37 -9.28 -0.96
C SER A 95 3.34 -7.97 -0.17
N GLU A 96 2.18 -7.32 -0.07
CA GLU A 96 1.98 -6.13 0.78
C GLU A 96 2.10 -6.47 2.28
N ILE A 97 1.55 -7.61 2.71
CA ILE A 97 1.72 -8.08 4.10
C ILE A 97 3.21 -8.33 4.39
N LYS A 98 3.88 -9.08 3.51
CA LYS A 98 5.31 -9.42 3.66
C LYS A 98 6.17 -8.15 3.69
N ARG A 99 5.97 -7.23 2.74
CA ARG A 99 6.76 -6.01 2.61
C ARG A 99 6.63 -5.12 3.84
N ALA A 100 5.41 -4.86 4.30
CA ALA A 100 5.20 -4.06 5.51
C ALA A 100 5.85 -4.69 6.76
N GLN A 101 5.87 -6.03 6.87
CA GLN A 101 6.58 -6.73 7.95
C GLN A 101 8.10 -6.62 7.84
N MET A 102 8.66 -6.82 6.64
CA MET A 102 10.09 -6.71 6.39
C MET A 102 10.61 -5.30 6.64
N ASP A 103 9.85 -4.29 6.20
CA ASP A 103 10.21 -2.88 6.31
C ASP A 103 9.89 -2.30 7.70
N GLY A 104 9.31 -3.10 8.62
CA GLY A 104 9.01 -2.66 9.99
C GLY A 104 8.05 -1.47 10.07
N LEU A 105 7.06 -1.41 9.17
CA LEU A 105 6.14 -0.27 9.08
C LEU A 105 5.11 -0.25 10.22
N GLU A 106 4.44 0.89 10.42
CA GLU A 106 3.43 1.05 11.49
C GLU A 106 2.22 0.11 11.32
N GLY A 107 1.94 -0.33 10.09
CA GLY A 107 0.89 -1.28 9.79
C GLY A 107 0.80 -1.60 8.31
N TYR A 108 -0.31 -2.24 7.91
CA TYR A 108 -0.52 -2.65 6.52
C TYR A 108 -1.24 -1.58 5.70
N PRO A 109 -0.84 -1.36 4.42
CA PRO A 109 -1.59 -0.50 3.50
C PRO A 109 -2.92 -1.15 3.05
N VAL A 110 -3.04 -2.47 3.25
CA VAL A 110 -4.20 -3.29 2.89
C VAL A 110 -4.98 -3.79 4.12
N TYR A 111 -6.24 -4.16 3.93
CA TYR A 111 -7.01 -4.87 4.96
C TYR A 111 -6.48 -6.30 5.15
N THR A 112 -6.45 -6.78 6.40
CA THR A 112 -5.93 -8.11 6.73
C THR A 112 -7.00 -9.21 6.75
N ARG A 113 -8.29 -8.85 6.70
CA ARG A 113 -9.40 -9.79 6.54
C ARG A 113 -10.07 -9.58 5.19
N LYS A 114 -10.32 -10.67 4.47
CA LYS A 114 -10.97 -10.63 3.14
C LYS A 114 -12.34 -9.95 3.17
N VAL A 115 -13.13 -10.16 4.23
CA VAL A 115 -14.46 -9.55 4.38
C VAL A 115 -14.40 -8.02 4.45
N TYR A 116 -13.34 -7.43 5.01
CA TYR A 116 -13.18 -5.97 5.02
C TYR A 116 -12.92 -5.42 3.62
N THR A 117 -12.18 -6.14 2.79
CA THR A 117 -12.02 -5.81 1.36
C THR A 117 -13.36 -5.87 0.63
N ASP A 118 -14.24 -6.84 0.94
CA ASP A 118 -15.57 -6.91 0.32
C ASP A 118 -16.45 -5.72 0.73
N VAL A 119 -16.47 -5.36 2.01
CA VAL A 119 -17.20 -4.17 2.50
C VAL A 119 -16.64 -2.89 1.88
N SER A 120 -15.32 -2.74 1.84
CA SER A 120 -14.64 -1.62 1.18
C SER A 120 -15.02 -1.52 -0.29
N TYR A 121 -15.06 -2.65 -1.01
CA TYR A 121 -15.47 -2.68 -2.41
C TYR A 121 -16.90 -2.14 -2.59
N LEU A 122 -17.86 -2.59 -1.76
CA LEU A 122 -19.25 -2.13 -1.86
C LEU A 122 -19.39 -0.65 -1.49
N ALA A 123 -18.66 -0.17 -0.48
CA ALA A 123 -18.64 1.24 -0.10
C ALA A 123 -18.07 2.12 -1.22
N CYS A 124 -16.94 1.71 -1.81
CA CYS A 124 -16.34 2.37 -2.97
C CYS A 124 -17.26 2.33 -4.20
N ALA A 125 -17.92 1.21 -4.47
CA ALA A 125 -18.87 1.09 -5.58
C ALA A 125 -20.05 2.04 -5.42
N LYS A 126 -20.63 2.14 -4.22
CA LYS A 126 -21.69 3.11 -3.89
C LYS A 126 -21.24 4.55 -4.17
N LYS A 127 -19.99 4.89 -3.80
CA LYS A 127 -19.41 6.22 -4.03
C LYS A 127 -19.25 6.54 -5.51
N LEU A 128 -18.76 5.59 -6.30
CA LEU A 128 -18.61 5.74 -7.76
C LEU A 128 -19.96 5.86 -8.48
N LEU A 129 -20.95 5.06 -8.06
CA LEU A 129 -22.32 5.13 -8.62
C LEU A 129 -23.02 6.46 -8.36
N ALA A 130 -22.62 7.21 -7.32
CA ALA A 130 -23.20 8.50 -6.97
C ALA A 130 -22.75 9.66 -7.90
N VAL A 131 -21.73 9.46 -8.73
CA VAL A 131 -21.12 10.51 -9.57
C VAL A 131 -20.99 10.11 -11.05
N PRO A 132 -22.05 9.57 -11.70
CA PRO A 132 -21.95 8.97 -13.03
C PRO A 132 -21.59 9.97 -14.15
N ASN A 133 -21.74 11.27 -13.91
CA ASN A 133 -21.36 12.33 -14.84
C ASN A 133 -19.84 12.58 -14.88
N LEU A 134 -19.14 12.31 -13.78
CA LEU A 134 -17.70 12.56 -13.61
C LEU A 134 -16.89 11.29 -13.79
N ILE A 135 -17.47 10.14 -13.48
CA ILE A 135 -16.79 8.86 -13.54
C ILE A 135 -17.64 7.87 -14.31
N TYR A 136 -16.99 7.07 -15.15
CA TYR A 136 -17.52 5.83 -15.69
C TYR A 136 -17.01 4.66 -14.84
N PRO A 137 -17.82 4.12 -13.91
CA PRO A 137 -17.38 3.03 -13.05
C PRO A 137 -17.29 1.72 -13.82
N GLN A 138 -16.22 0.97 -13.61
CA GLN A 138 -15.99 -0.35 -14.20
C GLN A 138 -15.74 -1.37 -13.08
N PHE A 139 -16.74 -2.17 -12.76
CA PHE A 139 -16.70 -3.09 -11.61
C PHE A 139 -16.08 -4.44 -12.00
N ALA A 140 -14.78 -4.60 -11.74
CA ALA A 140 -14.05 -5.83 -11.99
C ALA A 140 -14.18 -6.81 -10.80
N THR A 141 -14.92 -7.90 -10.98
CA THR A 141 -15.12 -8.93 -9.94
C THR A 141 -15.63 -10.25 -10.53
N HIS A 142 -15.23 -11.37 -9.94
CA HIS A 142 -15.82 -12.71 -10.19
C HIS A 142 -16.71 -13.18 -9.03
N ASN A 143 -16.94 -12.32 -8.04
CA ASN A 143 -17.78 -12.65 -6.90
C ASN A 143 -19.25 -12.28 -7.22
N ALA A 144 -20.11 -13.29 -7.34
CA ALA A 144 -21.51 -13.10 -7.70
C ALA A 144 -22.29 -12.28 -6.67
N HIS A 145 -21.99 -12.39 -5.38
CA HIS A 145 -22.59 -11.55 -4.34
C HIS A 145 -22.20 -10.08 -4.54
N THR A 146 -20.92 -9.78 -4.74
CA THR A 146 -20.46 -8.41 -5.03
C THR A 146 -21.14 -7.83 -6.26
N LEU A 147 -21.26 -8.63 -7.34
CA LEU A 147 -21.96 -8.24 -8.56
C LEU A 147 -23.43 -7.93 -8.29
N ALA A 148 -24.14 -8.85 -7.63
CA ALA A 148 -25.56 -8.71 -7.33
C ALA A 148 -25.82 -7.48 -6.44
N ALA A 149 -25.00 -7.26 -5.40
CA ALA A 149 -25.10 -6.09 -4.54
C ALA A 149 -24.95 -4.79 -5.34
N ILE A 150 -23.96 -4.70 -6.25
CA ILE A 150 -23.76 -3.52 -7.10
C ILE A 150 -24.92 -3.32 -8.07
N TYR A 151 -25.43 -4.41 -8.66
CA TYR A 151 -26.59 -4.37 -9.53
C TYR A 151 -27.81 -3.78 -8.80
N GLN A 152 -28.05 -4.19 -7.55
CA GLN A 152 -29.13 -3.63 -6.72
C GLN A 152 -28.85 -2.18 -6.30
N LEU A 153 -27.61 -1.84 -5.92
CA LEU A 153 -27.21 -0.48 -5.56
C LEU A 153 -27.37 0.52 -6.71
N ALA A 154 -27.14 0.09 -7.95
CA ALA A 154 -27.31 0.93 -9.14
C ALA A 154 -28.79 1.15 -9.51
N GLY A 155 -29.70 0.31 -9.00
CA GLY A 155 -31.13 0.39 -9.26
C GLY A 155 -31.53 0.03 -10.70
N GLN A 156 -32.78 0.33 -11.05
CA GLN A 156 -33.39 -0.07 -12.33
C GLN A 156 -33.17 0.92 -13.48
N ASN A 157 -32.76 2.15 -13.19
CA ASN A 157 -32.61 3.23 -14.19
C ASN A 157 -31.25 3.18 -14.91
N TYR A 158 -30.93 2.02 -15.47
CA TYR A 158 -29.70 1.85 -16.24
C TYR A 158 -29.79 2.49 -17.62
N TYR A 159 -28.72 3.16 -18.03
CA TYR A 159 -28.53 3.63 -19.40
C TYR A 159 -27.15 3.21 -19.92
N PRO A 160 -27.00 2.96 -21.24
CA PRO A 160 -25.72 2.64 -21.84
C PRO A 160 -24.66 3.69 -21.50
N GLY A 161 -23.50 3.24 -21.02
CA GLY A 161 -22.42 4.12 -20.60
C GLY A 161 -22.54 4.65 -19.17
N GLN A 162 -23.56 4.25 -18.38
CA GLN A 162 -23.63 4.59 -16.95
C GLN A 162 -22.49 3.94 -16.17
N TYR A 163 -22.35 2.62 -16.29
CA TYR A 163 -21.28 1.80 -15.74
C TYR A 163 -21.18 0.48 -16.53
N GLU A 164 -20.10 -0.27 -16.30
CA GLU A 164 -19.95 -1.65 -16.77
C GLU A 164 -19.42 -2.57 -15.68
N PHE A 165 -19.60 -3.86 -15.88
CA PHE A 165 -18.81 -4.86 -15.18
C PHE A 165 -17.58 -5.25 -15.99
N GLN A 166 -16.62 -5.89 -15.34
CA GLN A 166 -15.46 -6.46 -15.99
C GLN A 166 -15.11 -7.82 -15.40
N CYS A 167 -14.53 -8.67 -16.24
CA CYS A 167 -14.09 -9.99 -15.86
C CYS A 167 -12.82 -10.39 -16.60
N LEU A 168 -12.18 -11.47 -16.17
CA LEU A 168 -11.00 -12.01 -16.82
C LEU A 168 -11.38 -13.06 -17.85
N HIS A 169 -10.67 -13.03 -18.97
CA HIS A 169 -10.78 -14.06 -19.99
C HIS A 169 -10.42 -15.46 -19.44
N GLY A 170 -11.19 -16.47 -19.82
CA GLY A 170 -11.02 -17.86 -19.44
C GLY A 170 -11.45 -18.18 -18.02
N MET A 171 -12.24 -17.31 -17.37
CA MET A 171 -12.65 -17.50 -15.99
C MET A 171 -13.98 -16.83 -15.64
N GLY A 172 -14.17 -15.57 -16.03
CA GLY A 172 -15.35 -14.81 -15.62
C GLY A 172 -16.58 -15.03 -16.51
N GLU A 173 -16.39 -15.58 -17.71
CA GLU A 173 -17.42 -15.74 -18.72
C GLU A 173 -18.68 -16.48 -18.20
N PRO A 174 -18.58 -17.62 -17.49
CA PRO A 174 -19.78 -18.35 -17.03
C PRO A 174 -20.69 -17.50 -16.13
N LEU A 175 -20.12 -16.61 -15.31
CA LEU A 175 -20.89 -15.67 -14.50
C LEU A 175 -21.54 -14.60 -15.37
N TYR A 176 -20.76 -13.97 -16.25
CA TYR A 176 -21.21 -12.80 -17.02
C TYR A 176 -22.07 -13.15 -18.24
N GLU A 177 -22.09 -14.40 -18.68
CA GLU A 177 -23.11 -14.94 -19.58
C GLU A 177 -24.51 -14.92 -18.95
N GLN A 178 -24.63 -14.87 -17.62
CA GLN A 178 -25.90 -14.68 -16.90
C GLN A 178 -26.26 -13.19 -16.71
N VAL A 179 -25.34 -12.29 -17.02
CA VAL A 179 -25.44 -10.84 -16.72
C VAL A 179 -25.68 -10.05 -18.00
N THR A 180 -24.92 -10.37 -19.04
CA THR A 180 -25.04 -9.80 -20.38
C THR A 180 -26.26 -10.38 -21.09
N GLY A 181 -26.98 -9.58 -21.88
CA GLY A 181 -28.21 -9.99 -22.58
C GLY A 181 -29.48 -9.32 -22.01
N LYS A 182 -30.60 -9.47 -22.71
CA LYS A 182 -31.84 -8.75 -22.36
C LYS A 182 -32.49 -9.33 -21.12
N VAL A 183 -33.20 -8.48 -20.38
CA VAL A 183 -34.02 -8.91 -19.24
C VAL A 183 -35.09 -9.93 -19.66
N ALA A 184 -35.63 -9.78 -20.88
CA ALA A 184 -36.59 -10.72 -21.46
C ALA A 184 -36.03 -12.15 -21.61
N ASP A 185 -34.71 -12.30 -21.71
CA ASP A 185 -34.01 -13.59 -21.82
C ASP A 185 -33.57 -14.12 -20.45
N GLY A 186 -34.04 -13.51 -19.35
CA GLY A 186 -33.69 -13.87 -17.98
C GLY A 186 -32.33 -13.35 -17.49
N LYS A 187 -31.70 -12.43 -18.22
CA LYS A 187 -30.39 -11.83 -17.90
C LYS A 187 -30.56 -10.48 -17.20
N LEU A 188 -29.45 -9.80 -16.89
CA LEU A 188 -29.48 -8.53 -16.14
C LEU A 188 -29.38 -7.27 -17.01
N ASN A 189 -29.15 -7.39 -18.32
CA ASN A 189 -28.95 -6.28 -19.24
C ASN A 189 -27.90 -5.28 -18.74
N ARG A 190 -26.72 -5.80 -18.38
CA ARG A 190 -25.54 -5.02 -18.03
C ARG A 190 -24.34 -5.45 -18.86
N PRO A 191 -23.52 -4.52 -19.39
CA PRO A 191 -22.36 -4.86 -20.19
C PRO A 191 -21.24 -5.41 -19.31
N CYS A 192 -20.45 -6.31 -19.89
CA CYS A 192 -19.22 -6.79 -19.29
C CYS A 192 -18.08 -6.67 -20.30
N ARG A 193 -16.97 -6.03 -19.91
CA ARG A 193 -15.73 -6.01 -20.69
C ARG A 193 -14.78 -7.09 -20.16
N ILE A 194 -14.27 -7.92 -21.08
CA ILE A 194 -13.32 -8.98 -20.76
C ILE A 194 -11.90 -8.40 -20.80
N TYR A 195 -11.16 -8.55 -19.71
CA TYR A 195 -9.72 -8.32 -19.66
C TYR A 195 -9.03 -9.55 -20.25
N ALA A 196 -8.45 -9.38 -21.43
CA ALA A 196 -7.86 -10.45 -22.23
C ALA A 196 -6.33 -10.29 -22.30
N PRO A 197 -5.56 -11.07 -21.51
CA PRO A 197 -4.11 -11.10 -21.64
C PRO A 197 -3.70 -11.61 -23.02
N VAL A 198 -2.73 -10.97 -23.65
CA VAL A 198 -2.17 -11.38 -24.96
C VAL A 198 -0.66 -11.40 -24.84
N GLY A 199 -0.04 -12.51 -25.22
CA GLY A 199 1.41 -12.66 -25.14
C GLY A 199 1.87 -14.06 -25.54
N THR A 200 3.19 -14.26 -25.57
CA THR A 200 3.80 -15.58 -25.76
C THR A 200 3.57 -16.48 -24.55
N HIS A 201 3.74 -17.79 -24.72
CA HIS A 201 3.66 -18.75 -23.60
C HIS A 201 4.57 -18.36 -22.43
N GLU A 202 5.81 -17.98 -22.70
CA GLU A 202 6.78 -17.54 -21.69
C GLU A 202 6.27 -16.33 -20.88
N THR A 203 5.74 -15.31 -21.57
CA THR A 203 5.19 -14.11 -20.93
C THR A 203 3.99 -14.44 -20.04
N LEU A 204 3.12 -15.35 -20.52
CA LEU A 204 1.90 -15.74 -19.82
C LEU A 204 2.18 -16.66 -18.62
N LEU A 205 3.25 -17.44 -18.62
CA LEU A 205 3.59 -18.32 -17.49
C LEU A 205 3.89 -17.54 -16.20
N ALA A 206 4.64 -16.44 -16.29
CA ALA A 206 4.90 -15.56 -15.15
C ALA A 206 3.60 -14.93 -14.62
N TYR A 207 2.69 -14.57 -15.53
CA TYR A 207 1.38 -14.01 -15.20
C TYR A 207 0.41 -15.06 -14.62
N LEU A 208 0.50 -16.31 -15.07
CA LEU A 208 -0.39 -17.41 -14.71
C LEU A 208 -0.33 -17.74 -13.22
N VAL A 209 0.86 -17.79 -12.61
CA VAL A 209 1.01 -18.11 -11.18
C VAL A 209 0.22 -17.13 -10.33
N ARG A 210 0.36 -15.83 -10.57
CA ARG A 210 -0.38 -14.79 -9.85
C ARG A 210 -1.89 -14.90 -10.08
N ARG A 211 -2.30 -15.19 -11.31
CA ARG A 211 -3.72 -15.35 -11.69
C ARG A 211 -4.38 -16.56 -11.01
N LEU A 212 -3.64 -17.67 -10.89
CA LEU A 212 -4.05 -18.87 -10.17
C LEU A 212 -4.17 -18.60 -8.67
N LEU A 213 -3.24 -17.85 -8.07
CA LEU A 213 -3.34 -17.48 -6.65
C LEU A 213 -4.53 -16.55 -6.37
N GLU A 214 -4.80 -15.58 -7.25
CA GLU A 214 -5.91 -14.63 -7.11
C GLU A 214 -7.28 -15.34 -7.01
N ASN A 215 -7.46 -16.42 -7.78
CA ASN A 215 -8.76 -17.10 -7.88
C ASN A 215 -8.80 -18.47 -7.21
N GLY A 216 -7.65 -19.05 -6.89
CA GLY A 216 -7.49 -20.36 -6.23
C GLY A 216 -7.29 -20.29 -4.72
N ALA A 217 -7.14 -19.10 -4.13
CA ALA A 217 -7.07 -18.97 -2.67
C ALA A 217 -8.33 -19.53 -1.98
N ASN A 218 -8.21 -20.11 -0.78
CA ASN A 218 -9.36 -20.67 -0.02
C ASN A 218 -10.49 -19.66 0.23
N THR A 219 -10.16 -18.36 0.29
CA THR A 219 -11.14 -17.28 0.47
C THR A 219 -11.69 -16.73 -0.85
N SER A 220 -11.21 -17.21 -2.00
CA SER A 220 -11.69 -16.82 -3.33
C SER A 220 -13.11 -17.35 -3.56
N PHE A 221 -13.95 -16.54 -4.19
CA PHE A 221 -15.29 -16.96 -4.57
C PHE A 221 -15.27 -18.08 -5.62
N VAL A 222 -14.35 -18.01 -6.59
CA VAL A 222 -14.22 -19.00 -7.67
C VAL A 222 -13.82 -20.37 -7.11
N ASN A 223 -12.96 -20.40 -6.09
CA ASN A 223 -12.61 -21.65 -5.41
C ASN A 223 -13.79 -22.18 -4.58
N ARG A 224 -14.47 -21.31 -3.84
CA ARG A 224 -15.61 -21.71 -2.99
C ARG A 224 -16.83 -22.18 -3.77
N ILE A 225 -17.11 -21.65 -4.96
CA ILE A 225 -18.24 -22.12 -5.80
C ILE A 225 -17.97 -23.50 -6.43
N ALA A 226 -16.70 -23.88 -6.60
CA ALA A 226 -16.32 -25.21 -7.05
C ALA A 226 -16.44 -26.27 -5.94
N ASP A 227 -16.45 -25.84 -4.67
CA ASP A 227 -16.62 -26.70 -3.52
C ASP A 227 -18.11 -27.01 -3.28
N THR A 228 -18.54 -28.19 -3.74
CA THR A 228 -19.92 -28.68 -3.60
C THR A 228 -20.37 -28.93 -2.16
N SER A 229 -19.46 -28.90 -1.17
CA SER A 229 -19.80 -29.05 0.24
C SER A 229 -20.28 -27.75 0.90
N LEU A 230 -20.03 -26.59 0.28
CA LEU A 230 -20.41 -25.29 0.84
C LEU A 230 -21.87 -24.94 0.53
N PRO A 231 -22.69 -24.57 1.53
CA PRO A 231 -24.05 -24.08 1.30
C PRO A 231 -24.08 -22.80 0.47
N LEU A 232 -25.05 -22.69 -0.44
CA LEU A 232 -25.24 -21.48 -1.25
C LEU A 232 -25.41 -20.22 -0.39
N ASP A 233 -26.15 -20.34 0.73
CA ASP A 233 -26.40 -19.23 1.66
C ASP A 233 -25.11 -18.63 2.23
N GLU A 234 -24.04 -19.44 2.37
CA GLU A 234 -22.73 -18.94 2.81
C GLU A 234 -21.94 -18.24 1.70
N LEU A 235 -22.21 -18.57 0.43
CA LEU A 235 -21.60 -17.91 -0.72
C LEU A 235 -22.21 -16.53 -0.98
N VAL A 236 -23.51 -16.38 -0.69
CA VAL A 236 -24.27 -15.14 -0.85
C VAL A 236 -24.48 -14.38 0.46
N ALA A 237 -23.76 -14.74 1.52
CA ALA A 237 -23.81 -14.02 2.78
C ALA A 237 -23.31 -12.57 2.61
N ASP A 238 -24.07 -11.62 3.17
CA ASP A 238 -23.72 -10.21 3.15
C ASP A 238 -22.43 -9.96 3.98
N PRO A 239 -21.37 -9.42 3.37
CA PRO A 239 -20.12 -9.13 4.08
C PRO A 239 -20.28 -8.07 5.17
N VAL A 240 -21.27 -7.16 5.08
CA VAL A 240 -21.53 -6.17 6.14
C VAL A 240 -22.03 -6.88 7.39
N THR A 241 -23.07 -7.71 7.25
CA THR A 241 -23.58 -8.56 8.33
C THR A 241 -22.48 -9.45 8.93
N ALA A 242 -21.58 -9.99 8.11
CA ALA A 242 -20.45 -10.78 8.59
C ALA A 242 -19.47 -9.97 9.43
N VAL A 243 -19.17 -8.71 9.06
CA VAL A 243 -18.34 -7.80 9.86
C VAL A 243 -19.02 -7.42 11.17
N GLU A 244 -20.34 -7.19 11.17
CA GLU A 244 -21.10 -6.89 12.39
C GLU A 244 -21.08 -8.06 13.37
N LYS A 245 -21.24 -9.30 12.89
CA LYS A 245 -21.10 -10.51 13.72
C LYS A 245 -19.69 -10.65 14.31
N LEU A 246 -18.65 -10.40 13.51
CA LEU A 246 -17.27 -10.39 14.01
C LEU A 246 -17.07 -9.33 15.09
N ALA A 247 -17.62 -8.13 14.90
CA ALA A 247 -17.54 -7.05 15.88
C ALA A 247 -18.23 -7.43 17.21
N GLN A 248 -19.37 -8.11 17.14
CA GLN A 248 -20.07 -8.61 18.34
C GLN A 248 -19.25 -9.69 19.07
N GLN A 249 -18.61 -10.59 18.34
CA GLN A 249 -17.81 -11.67 18.91
C GLN A 249 -16.48 -11.19 19.50
N GLU A 250 -15.82 -10.24 18.84
CA GLU A 250 -14.49 -9.76 19.20
C GLU A 250 -14.53 -8.46 20.04
N GLY A 251 -15.73 -7.90 20.25
CA GLY A 251 -15.96 -6.68 21.04
C GLY A 251 -15.62 -5.37 20.33
N GLN A 252 -15.12 -5.40 19.10
CA GLN A 252 -14.75 -4.22 18.34
C GLN A 252 -14.83 -4.46 16.82
N THR A 253 -15.36 -3.49 16.08
CA THR A 253 -15.38 -3.52 14.61
C THR A 253 -14.00 -3.23 14.03
N GLY A 254 -13.60 -4.00 13.00
CA GLY A 254 -12.42 -3.68 12.19
C GLY A 254 -11.09 -4.17 12.75
N LEU A 255 -11.09 -5.07 13.73
CA LEU A 255 -9.87 -5.67 14.26
C LEU A 255 -9.08 -6.41 13.18
N PRO A 256 -7.73 -6.35 13.19
CA PRO A 256 -6.89 -7.06 12.24
C PRO A 256 -7.10 -8.57 12.33
N HIS A 257 -6.68 -9.30 11.30
CA HIS A 257 -6.72 -10.76 11.33
C HIS A 257 -5.79 -11.31 12.43
N PRO A 258 -6.27 -12.15 13.37
CA PRO A 258 -5.51 -12.55 14.55
C PRO A 258 -4.27 -13.39 14.23
N LYS A 259 -4.23 -14.03 13.06
CA LYS A 259 -3.07 -14.82 12.59
C LYS A 259 -2.06 -14.01 11.75
N ILE A 260 -2.22 -12.70 11.64
CA ILE A 260 -1.32 -11.82 10.90
C ILE A 260 -0.77 -10.80 11.90
N PRO A 261 0.40 -11.05 12.51
CA PRO A 261 0.98 -10.15 13.51
C PRO A 261 1.41 -8.86 12.83
N LEU A 262 1.16 -7.71 13.46
CA LEU A 262 1.66 -6.42 12.98
C LEU A 262 3.18 -6.45 12.81
N PRO A 263 3.77 -5.60 11.95
CA PRO A 263 5.23 -5.57 11.75
C PRO A 263 6.03 -5.42 13.05
N ARG A 264 5.52 -4.61 14.00
CA ARG A 264 6.11 -4.43 15.34
C ARG A 264 6.10 -5.70 16.19
N ASP A 265 5.09 -6.55 16.02
CA ASP A 265 4.81 -7.72 16.85
C ASP A 265 5.30 -9.03 16.22
N LEU A 266 6.12 -8.95 15.16
CA LEU A 266 6.55 -10.09 14.36
C LEU A 266 7.22 -11.22 15.18
N TYR A 267 7.87 -10.88 16.29
CA TYR A 267 8.55 -11.84 17.16
C TYR A 267 7.78 -12.18 18.45
N GLY A 268 6.49 -11.79 18.52
CA GLY A 268 5.60 -12.08 19.63
C GLY A 268 6.16 -11.63 20.99
N HIS A 269 6.09 -12.50 22.00
CA HIS A 269 6.56 -12.20 23.35
C HIS A 269 8.08 -12.13 23.51
N GLY A 270 8.86 -12.48 22.48
CA GLY A 270 10.32 -12.54 22.58
C GLY A 270 10.96 -11.15 22.58
N ARG A 271 10.61 -10.31 21.62
CA ARG A 271 11.03 -8.91 21.52
C ARG A 271 10.14 -8.17 20.53
N ASP A 272 10.11 -6.86 20.64
CA ASP A 272 9.54 -6.05 19.57
C ASP A 272 10.49 -5.99 18.35
N ASN A 273 9.92 -5.87 17.16
CA ASN A 273 10.67 -5.62 15.94
C ASN A 273 11.07 -4.14 15.81
N SER A 274 12.21 -3.84 15.18
CA SER A 274 12.60 -2.45 14.87
C SER A 274 11.59 -1.80 13.93
N ALA A 275 11.41 -0.48 14.06
CA ALA A 275 10.57 0.30 13.16
C ALA A 275 11.40 0.84 12.00
N GLY A 276 10.89 0.74 10.78
CA GLY A 276 11.48 1.38 9.60
C GLY A 276 10.80 2.71 9.25
N LEU A 277 11.18 3.26 8.10
CA LEU A 277 10.58 4.47 7.54
C LEU A 277 9.94 4.15 6.19
N ASP A 278 8.68 4.52 6.03
CA ASP A 278 7.99 4.46 4.74
C ASP A 278 8.43 5.64 3.86
N LEU A 279 9.38 5.38 2.96
CA LEU A 279 9.88 6.39 2.02
C LEU A 279 8.92 6.65 0.85
N ALA A 280 7.80 5.94 0.75
CA ALA A 280 6.74 6.25 -0.21
C ALA A 280 5.64 7.15 0.40
N ASN A 281 5.77 7.53 1.68
CA ASN A 281 4.85 8.41 2.37
C ASN A 281 5.38 9.85 2.38
N GLU A 282 4.68 10.76 1.71
CA GLU A 282 5.09 12.17 1.56
C GLU A 282 5.25 12.90 2.91
N HIS A 283 4.42 12.59 3.91
CA HIS A 283 4.58 13.18 5.24
C HIS A 283 5.86 12.70 5.94
N ARG A 284 6.23 11.43 5.74
CA ARG A 284 7.48 10.86 6.28
C ARG A 284 8.70 11.40 5.55
N LEU A 285 8.64 11.52 4.22
CA LEU A 285 9.70 12.16 3.44
C LEU A 285 9.92 13.62 3.83
N ALA A 286 8.86 14.40 3.99
CA ALA A 286 8.97 15.80 4.41
C ALA A 286 9.59 15.95 5.80
N SER A 287 9.17 15.10 6.74
CA SER A 287 9.73 15.06 8.10
C SER A 287 11.19 14.63 8.10
N LEU A 288 11.53 13.59 7.32
CA LEU A 288 12.90 13.08 7.18
C LEU A 288 13.82 14.13 6.54
N SER A 289 13.37 14.79 5.47
CA SER A 289 14.13 15.85 4.80
C SER A 289 14.47 16.98 5.78
N SER A 290 13.49 17.42 6.57
CA SER A 290 13.70 18.44 7.61
C SER A 290 14.71 17.98 8.67
N ALA A 291 14.60 16.73 9.13
CA ALA A 291 15.52 16.16 10.11
C ALA A 291 16.95 16.02 9.56
N LEU A 292 17.11 15.58 8.32
CA LEU A 292 18.41 15.46 7.65
C LEU A 292 19.07 16.83 7.47
N LEU A 293 18.33 17.84 7.01
CA LEU A 293 18.83 19.21 6.89
C LEU A 293 19.29 19.77 8.23
N ASN A 294 18.50 19.57 9.29
CA ASN A 294 18.89 20.00 10.64
C ASN A 294 20.13 19.26 11.14
N SER A 295 20.23 17.95 10.89
CA SER A 295 21.40 17.15 11.27
C SER A 295 22.68 17.58 10.55
N ALA A 296 22.57 18.05 9.31
CA ALA A 296 23.70 18.58 8.54
C ALA A 296 24.19 19.96 9.04
N LEU A 297 23.33 20.72 9.73
CA LEU A 297 23.71 21.98 10.38
C LEU A 297 24.39 21.76 11.73
N GLN A 298 24.23 20.57 12.33
CA GLN A 298 24.82 20.24 13.61
C GLN A 298 26.32 20.00 13.46
N LYS A 299 27.11 20.63 14.33
CA LYS A 299 28.54 20.38 14.41
C LYS A 299 28.79 19.12 15.23
N TRP A 300 28.92 17.99 14.53
CA TRP A 300 29.20 16.72 15.18
C TRP A 300 30.62 16.70 15.75
N GLN A 301 30.75 16.25 16.99
CA GLN A 301 32.03 16.08 17.67
C GLN A 301 32.08 14.69 18.30
N ALA A 302 33.15 13.96 18.01
CA ALA A 302 33.48 12.71 18.67
C ALA A 302 34.71 12.93 19.55
N LEU A 303 34.55 12.71 20.85
CA LEU A 303 35.60 12.83 21.86
C LEU A 303 35.78 11.49 22.60
N PRO A 304 36.97 11.19 23.14
CA PRO A 304 37.14 10.00 23.96
C PRO A 304 36.23 10.07 25.20
N MET A 305 35.44 9.01 25.43
CA MET A 305 34.56 8.89 26.59
C MET A 305 35.22 7.99 27.64
N LEU A 306 35.78 8.60 28.68
CA LEU A 306 36.41 7.92 29.81
C LEU A 306 35.60 8.15 31.10
N GLU A 307 35.95 7.43 32.17
CA GLU A 307 35.40 7.68 33.50
C GLU A 307 35.74 9.11 33.98
N GLN A 308 36.94 9.60 33.65
CA GLN A 308 37.38 10.96 33.96
C GLN A 308 37.22 11.89 32.74
N PRO A 309 36.94 13.19 32.93
CA PRO A 309 36.89 14.14 31.83
C PRO A 309 38.22 14.22 31.08
N VAL A 310 38.15 14.14 29.76
CA VAL A 310 39.30 14.31 28.89
C VAL A 310 39.60 15.79 28.60
N THR A 311 40.88 16.12 28.53
CA THR A 311 41.32 17.47 28.15
C THR A 311 41.02 17.75 26.68
N ALA A 312 40.78 19.02 26.35
CA ALA A 312 40.71 19.46 24.96
C ALA A 312 42.03 19.15 24.24
N GLY A 313 41.94 18.72 22.98
CA GLY A 313 43.09 18.32 22.17
C GLY A 313 42.89 18.67 20.70
N GLU A 314 43.83 18.22 19.86
CA GLU A 314 43.74 18.39 18.41
C GLU A 314 42.53 17.64 17.85
N MET A 315 41.76 18.33 17.02
CA MET A 315 40.56 17.80 16.38
C MET A 315 40.86 17.60 14.88
N SER A 316 40.61 16.40 14.37
CA SER A 316 40.72 16.10 12.93
C SER A 316 39.34 16.14 12.27
N PRO A 317 39.21 16.68 11.04
CA PRO A 317 37.94 16.72 10.34
C PRO A 317 37.49 15.31 9.90
N VAL A 318 36.20 15.01 10.07
CA VAL A 318 35.54 13.85 9.50
C VAL A 318 34.82 14.31 8.24
N ILE A 319 35.23 13.79 7.09
CA ILE A 319 34.83 14.28 5.77
C ILE A 319 33.78 13.36 5.16
N ASN A 320 32.77 13.95 4.52
CA ASN A 320 31.78 13.21 3.74
C ASN A 320 32.48 12.49 2.56
N PRO A 321 32.36 11.16 2.43
CA PRO A 321 33.05 10.41 1.39
C PRO A 321 32.57 10.73 -0.04
N ALA A 322 31.37 11.32 -0.19
CA ALA A 322 30.82 11.69 -1.50
C ALA A 322 31.15 13.12 -1.93
N GLU A 323 31.44 14.02 -0.99
CA GLU A 323 31.77 15.43 -1.24
C GLU A 323 32.91 15.86 -0.31
N PRO A 324 34.18 15.84 -0.77
CA PRO A 324 35.35 16.07 0.08
C PRO A 324 35.40 17.45 0.76
N LYS A 325 34.60 18.43 0.29
CA LYS A 325 34.49 19.76 0.91
C LYS A 325 33.47 19.82 2.04
N ASP A 326 32.64 18.80 2.18
CA ASP A 326 31.63 18.71 3.23
C ASP A 326 32.23 18.03 4.48
N ILE A 327 32.44 18.84 5.53
CA ILE A 327 32.95 18.38 6.81
C ILE A 327 31.76 18.04 7.71
N VAL A 328 31.52 16.74 7.89
CA VAL A 328 30.42 16.21 8.73
C VAL A 328 30.63 16.57 10.19
N GLY A 329 31.88 16.59 10.64
CA GLY A 329 32.20 16.89 12.02
C GLY A 329 33.68 16.81 12.30
N TYR A 330 34.02 16.68 13.57
CA TYR A 330 35.41 16.57 14.02
C TYR A 330 35.57 15.46 15.04
N VAL A 331 36.69 14.77 14.98
CA VAL A 331 37.06 13.71 15.93
C VAL A 331 38.34 14.09 16.65
N ARG A 332 38.36 13.86 17.95
CA ARG A 332 39.61 13.77 18.73
C ARG A 332 39.89 12.29 18.99
N GLU A 333 40.99 11.80 18.46
CA GLU A 333 41.42 10.44 18.76
C GLU A 333 41.98 10.34 20.19
N ALA A 334 41.79 9.18 20.82
CA ALA A 334 42.32 8.90 22.13
C ALA A 334 43.85 8.75 22.06
N THR A 335 44.55 9.30 23.04
CA THR A 335 46.00 9.09 23.19
C THR A 335 46.31 7.72 23.79
N PRO A 336 47.54 7.18 23.61
CA PRO A 336 47.91 5.91 24.23
C PRO A 336 47.72 5.87 25.75
N SER A 337 47.99 6.99 26.45
CA SER A 337 47.79 7.08 27.91
C SER A 337 46.31 7.06 28.30
N GLU A 338 45.44 7.70 27.54
CA GLU A 338 43.99 7.64 27.76
C GLU A 338 43.40 6.26 27.48
N VAL A 339 43.96 5.54 26.50
CA VAL A 339 43.61 4.13 26.26
C VAL A 339 43.98 3.26 27.47
N GLU A 340 45.17 3.47 28.04
CA GLU A 340 45.61 2.77 29.26
C GLU A 340 44.67 3.08 30.44
N GLN A 341 44.34 4.35 30.66
CA GLN A 341 43.36 4.77 31.68
C GLN A 341 41.97 4.15 31.47
N ALA A 342 41.51 4.04 30.22
CA ALA A 342 40.24 3.39 29.89
C ALA A 342 40.25 1.91 30.29
N LEU A 343 41.36 1.22 30.01
CA LEU A 343 41.55 -0.19 30.34
C LEU A 343 41.63 -0.41 31.85
N GLU A 344 42.39 0.41 32.57
CA GLU A 344 42.44 0.38 34.03
C GLU A 344 41.04 0.59 34.64
N SER A 345 40.31 1.60 34.15
CA SER A 345 38.94 1.88 34.60
C SER A 345 37.99 0.71 34.31
N ALA A 346 38.11 0.08 33.13
CA ALA A 346 37.32 -1.09 32.77
C ALA A 346 37.62 -2.29 33.69
N VAL A 347 38.90 -2.54 34.02
CA VAL A 347 39.30 -3.62 34.95
C VAL A 347 38.79 -3.35 36.36
N ASN A 348 38.92 -2.11 36.84
CA ASN A 348 38.48 -1.71 38.18
C ASN A 348 36.95 -1.84 38.33
N ASN A 349 36.18 -1.52 37.29
CA ASN A 349 34.72 -1.61 37.29
C ASN A 349 34.17 -2.98 36.85
N ALA A 350 35.01 -3.88 36.32
CA ALA A 350 34.58 -5.20 35.83
C ALA A 350 33.86 -6.04 36.90
N PRO A 351 34.31 -6.11 38.17
CA PRO A 351 33.59 -6.87 39.21
C PRO A 351 32.17 -6.34 39.45
N ILE A 352 31.98 -5.02 39.40
CA ILE A 352 30.66 -4.38 39.57
C ILE A 352 29.74 -4.78 38.41
N TRP A 353 30.21 -4.63 37.16
CA TRP A 353 29.43 -5.00 35.98
C TRP A 353 29.14 -6.51 35.91
N PHE A 354 30.09 -7.34 36.32
CA PHE A 354 29.93 -8.79 36.39
C PHE A 354 28.86 -9.18 37.43
N ALA A 355 28.85 -8.50 38.58
CA ALA A 355 27.86 -8.69 39.63
C ALA A 355 26.48 -8.14 39.28
N THR A 356 26.36 -7.18 38.35
CA THR A 356 25.07 -6.68 37.84
C THR A 356 24.25 -7.84 37.27
N PRO A 357 23.02 -8.10 37.75
CA PRO A 357 22.18 -9.19 37.26
C PRO A 357 21.98 -9.15 35.74
N PRO A 358 21.93 -10.29 35.03
CA PRO A 358 21.70 -10.32 33.58
C PRO A 358 20.45 -9.57 33.12
N ALA A 359 19.38 -9.58 33.93
CA ALA A 359 18.15 -8.86 33.65
C ALA A 359 18.32 -7.34 33.64
N GLU A 360 19.14 -6.79 34.55
CA GLU A 360 19.43 -5.35 34.60
C GLU A 360 20.29 -4.92 33.41
N ARG A 361 21.27 -5.74 33.02
CA ARG A 361 22.07 -5.50 31.81
C ARG A 361 21.20 -5.50 30.55
N ALA A 362 20.26 -6.44 30.45
CA ALA A 362 19.29 -6.48 29.36
C ALA A 362 18.35 -5.26 29.39
N ALA A 363 17.97 -4.76 30.56
CA ALA A 363 17.15 -3.57 30.69
C ALA A 363 17.85 -2.31 30.15
N ILE A 364 19.17 -2.17 30.36
CA ILE A 364 19.98 -1.08 29.78
C ILE A 364 19.95 -1.14 28.25
N LEU A 365 20.10 -2.32 27.66
CA LEU A 365 19.99 -2.49 26.20
C LEU A 365 18.58 -2.12 25.71
N ALA A 366 17.54 -2.62 26.38
CA ALA A 366 16.15 -2.35 26.00
C ALA A 366 15.72 -0.89 26.19
N SER A 367 16.31 -0.14 27.13
CA SER A 367 16.03 1.29 27.28
C SER A 367 16.68 2.11 26.17
N ARG A 368 17.88 1.75 25.72
CA ARG A 368 18.57 2.44 24.62
C ARG A 368 17.84 2.23 23.29
N CYS A 369 17.41 1.01 22.98
CA CYS A 369 16.58 0.75 21.80
C CYS A 369 15.23 1.51 21.77
N ARG A 370 14.71 1.94 22.94
CA ARG A 370 13.49 2.73 23.05
C ARG A 370 13.73 4.24 22.95
N ALA A 371 14.93 4.71 23.32
CA ALA A 371 15.32 6.11 23.21
C ALA A 371 15.51 6.53 21.73
N ASP A 372 16.12 5.66 20.91
CA ASP A 372 16.37 5.92 19.48
C ASP A 372 15.09 5.95 18.61
N GLY A 373 13.94 5.54 19.17
CA GLY A 373 12.63 5.54 18.49
C GLY A 373 11.76 6.78 18.78
N LYS A 374 12.23 7.71 19.61
CA LYS A 374 11.59 9.02 19.80
C LYS A 374 12.54 10.07 19.21
N PRO A 375 12.08 10.99 18.33
CA PRO A 375 12.87 12.18 18.07
C PRO A 375 13.11 12.85 19.43
N ASP A 376 14.36 13.12 19.76
CA ASP A 376 14.76 13.80 20.98
C ASP A 376 14.06 15.17 21.03
N ALA A 377 12.93 15.23 21.73
CA ALA A 377 12.26 16.46 22.09
C ALA A 377 12.88 16.96 23.40
N SER A 378 14.17 17.29 23.37
CA SER A 378 14.85 18.03 24.44
C SER A 378 16.25 18.48 24.02
N ASN A 379 16.34 19.59 23.30
CA ASN A 379 16.91 20.85 23.83
C ASN A 379 16.68 22.00 22.85
#